data_AF-A0A6N2CX56-F1
#
_entry.id   AF-A0A6N2CX56-F1
#
_cell.length_a   1.000
_cell.length_b   1.000
_cell.length_c   1.000
_cell.angle_alpha   90.00
_cell.angle_beta   90.00
_cell.angle_gamma   90.00
#
_symmetry.space_group_name_H-M   'P 1'
#
loop_
_entity.id
_entity.type
_entity.pdbx_description
1 polymer ?
#
loop_
_entity_poly.entity_id
_entity_poly.type
_entity_poly.pdbx_seq_one_letter_code
_entity_poly.pdbx_strand_id
1 'polypeptide(L)'
;MACDNSLDGVESGSDPSGPDTGITGSGSGSTDPVVPSDPSGLEPSTGRPAGVVNDCGGTGTLRWNGAPADLLDPCGVVGEGILVCGGLDVLRCTGDTAVVNACGFVGPLPVEPGEPCGLCGDGVWVCGPSEALVCIGASSPNVCGGCAPLEQRPGSPCDAEEGGRWVCSDSETLACVSGAANACGGQDALAHDGVEALPGDACDRTCGGGVLRCDGAETLACVEDGTSPPENACGGCGTLAATPDTACGACGEGPSRLHRRWRARVRGRSR
;
A
#
# COMPACT_ATOMS: atom_id res chain seq x y z
N MET A 1 4.50 38.37 -40.07
CA MET A 1 4.20 37.00 -40.51
C MET A 1 3.26 36.41 -39.48
N ALA A 2 1.98 36.42 -39.80
CA ALA A 2 0.91 35.87 -38.98
C ALA A 2 0.60 34.48 -39.51
N CYS A 3 0.38 33.53 -38.61
CA CYS A 3 -0.31 32.29 -38.91
C CYS A 3 -1.50 32.21 -37.96
N ASP A 4 -2.62 32.66 -38.52
CA ASP A 4 -3.99 32.40 -38.12
C ASP A 4 -4.28 30.90 -38.34
N ASN A 5 -5.00 30.26 -37.42
CA ASN A 5 -5.64 28.96 -37.65
C ASN A 5 -6.83 28.82 -36.71
N SER A 6 -7.91 29.45 -37.13
CA SER A 6 -9.29 29.08 -36.83
C SER A 6 -9.57 27.68 -37.40
N LEU A 7 -10.04 26.75 -36.57
CA LEU A 7 -10.82 25.61 -37.04
C LEU A 7 -12.00 25.37 -36.11
N ASP A 8 -13.15 25.37 -36.77
CA ASP A 8 -14.50 25.24 -36.28
C ASP A 8 -14.81 23.87 -35.64
N GLY A 9 -15.92 23.88 -34.91
CA GLY A 9 -16.43 22.80 -34.10
C GLY A 9 -16.86 21.55 -34.88
N VAL A 10 -16.87 20.46 -34.13
CA VAL A 10 -17.64 19.26 -34.48
C VAL A 10 -18.38 18.84 -33.21
N GLU A 11 -19.68 19.13 -33.18
CA GLU A 11 -20.61 18.48 -32.27
C GLU A 11 -20.69 16.99 -32.64
N SER A 12 -20.54 16.10 -31.68
CA SER A 12 -20.95 14.70 -31.81
C SER A 12 -21.44 14.22 -30.46
N GLY A 13 -22.76 14.31 -30.31
CA GLY A 13 -23.49 13.53 -29.33
C GLY A 13 -23.40 12.05 -29.66
N SER A 14 -23.32 11.22 -28.63
CA SER A 14 -23.71 9.83 -28.68
C SER A 14 -24.16 9.40 -27.30
N ASP A 15 -25.38 8.86 -27.30
CA ASP A 15 -26.23 8.42 -26.21
C ASP A 15 -25.64 7.31 -25.31
N PRO A 16 -26.25 7.08 -24.12
CA PRO A 16 -25.75 6.21 -23.08
C PRO A 16 -25.95 4.72 -23.42
N SER A 17 -24.87 3.94 -23.29
CA SER A 17 -24.96 2.48 -23.29
C SER A 17 -25.59 2.00 -21.98
N GLY A 18 -26.82 1.49 -22.08
CA GLY A 18 -27.47 0.70 -21.04
C GLY A 18 -26.81 -0.67 -20.85
N PRO A 19 -27.19 -1.40 -19.78
CA PRO A 19 -26.52 -2.63 -19.37
C PRO A 19 -26.91 -3.82 -20.24
N ASP A 20 -25.90 -4.51 -20.77
CA ASP A 20 -26.06 -5.80 -21.44
C ASP A 20 -26.55 -6.87 -20.45
N THR A 21 -27.82 -7.25 -20.63
CA THR A 21 -28.37 -8.51 -20.16
C THR A 21 -28.02 -9.61 -21.14
N GLY A 22 -27.25 -10.61 -20.70
CA GLY A 22 -27.27 -11.93 -21.36
C GLY A 22 -25.93 -12.64 -21.46
N ILE A 23 -25.61 -13.46 -20.46
CA ILE A 23 -24.84 -14.69 -20.71
C ILE A 23 -25.62 -15.87 -20.09
N THR A 24 -26.45 -16.47 -20.92
CA THR A 24 -26.82 -17.89 -20.83
C THR A 24 -25.65 -18.71 -21.38
N GLY A 25 -25.11 -19.62 -20.59
CA GLY A 25 -24.00 -20.47 -21.01
C GLY A 25 -23.76 -21.65 -20.09
N SER A 26 -24.65 -22.63 -20.16
CA SER A 26 -24.40 -24.02 -19.76
C SER A 26 -23.14 -24.56 -20.42
N GLY A 27 -22.30 -25.32 -19.71
CA GLY A 27 -21.15 -25.96 -20.35
C GLY A 27 -20.22 -26.68 -19.40
N SER A 28 -20.61 -27.88 -19.02
CA SER A 28 -19.87 -28.90 -18.27
C SER A 28 -18.43 -29.10 -18.76
N GLY A 29 -17.49 -29.24 -17.82
CA GLY A 29 -16.11 -29.61 -18.16
C GLY A 29 -15.16 -29.78 -16.97
N SER A 30 -15.61 -30.32 -15.82
CA SER A 30 -14.67 -30.84 -14.83
C SER A 30 -14.09 -32.14 -15.38
N THR A 31 -12.90 -32.05 -15.96
CA THR A 31 -12.04 -33.22 -16.08
C THR A 31 -11.23 -33.26 -14.80
N ASP A 32 -11.78 -33.99 -13.83
CA ASP A 32 -11.05 -34.37 -12.63
C ASP A 32 -9.76 -35.06 -13.07
N PRO A 33 -8.58 -34.64 -12.60
CA PRO A 33 -7.39 -35.45 -12.77
C PRO A 33 -7.66 -36.78 -12.08
N VAL A 34 -7.63 -37.85 -12.88
CA VAL A 34 -7.60 -39.23 -12.41
C VAL A 34 -6.46 -39.35 -11.41
N VAL A 35 -6.80 -39.30 -10.13
CA VAL A 35 -5.93 -39.72 -9.05
C VAL A 35 -5.73 -41.22 -9.27
N PRO A 36 -4.50 -41.69 -9.52
CA PRO A 36 -4.25 -43.12 -9.51
C PRO A 36 -4.60 -43.61 -8.11
N SER A 37 -5.60 -44.49 -8.03
CA SER A 37 -5.87 -45.28 -6.84
C SER A 37 -4.62 -46.05 -6.49
N ASP A 38 -3.82 -45.49 -5.58
CA ASP A 38 -2.63 -46.13 -5.05
C ASP A 38 -3.08 -47.38 -4.29
N PRO A 39 -2.76 -48.58 -4.78
CA PRO A 39 -3.28 -49.81 -4.20
C PRO A 39 -2.54 -50.07 -2.91
N SER A 40 -3.08 -49.59 -1.78
CA SER A 40 -2.96 -50.19 -0.45
C SER A 40 -1.65 -50.97 -0.25
N GLY A 41 -0.53 -50.27 -0.46
CA GLY A 41 0.78 -50.71 -0.06
C GLY A 41 0.84 -50.45 1.43
N LEU A 42 0.21 -51.32 2.21
CA LEU A 42 0.65 -51.60 3.56
C LEU A 42 2.08 -52.13 3.40
N GLU A 43 3.03 -51.21 3.20
CA GLU A 43 4.43 -51.43 3.54
C GLU A 43 4.35 -52.05 4.94
N PRO A 44 4.84 -53.29 5.13
CA PRO A 44 4.90 -53.85 6.45
C PRO A 44 5.64 -52.81 7.27
N SER A 45 4.97 -52.23 8.27
CA SER A 45 5.69 -51.56 9.35
C SER A 45 6.60 -52.66 9.87
N THR A 46 7.83 -52.68 9.37
CA THR A 46 8.91 -53.48 9.93
C THR A 46 8.93 -52.99 11.35
N GLY A 47 8.30 -53.78 12.23
CA GLY A 47 8.07 -53.40 13.61
C GLY A 47 9.41 -52.94 14.11
N ARG A 48 9.53 -51.62 14.28
CA ARG A 48 10.78 -50.97 14.68
C ARG A 48 11.14 -51.72 15.95
N PRO A 49 12.29 -52.43 16.00
CA PRO A 49 12.53 -53.44 17.01
C PRO A 49 12.25 -52.82 18.37
N ALA A 50 11.41 -53.48 19.17
CA ALA A 50 11.04 -53.01 20.49
C ALA A 50 12.33 -52.64 21.24
N GLY A 51 12.57 -51.34 21.45
CA GLY A 51 13.82 -50.83 22.02
C GLY A 51 14.61 -49.82 21.17
N VAL A 52 14.15 -49.39 19.98
CA VAL A 52 14.76 -48.22 19.34
C VAL A 52 14.36 -46.96 20.11
N VAL A 53 15.26 -46.53 20.97
CA VAL A 53 15.20 -45.26 21.69
C VAL A 53 15.52 -44.14 20.70
N ASN A 54 14.71 -43.09 20.66
CA ASN A 54 15.00 -41.87 19.89
C ASN A 54 16.05 -41.01 20.62
N ASP A 55 16.48 -39.92 19.97
CA ASP A 55 17.55 -39.09 20.50
C ASP A 55 17.22 -38.39 21.82
N CYS A 56 15.93 -38.33 22.19
CA CYS A 56 15.48 -37.82 23.48
C CYS A 56 15.18 -38.92 24.51
N GLY A 57 15.58 -40.16 24.26
CA GLY A 57 15.50 -41.23 25.25
C GLY A 57 14.17 -41.97 25.29
N GLY A 58 13.16 -41.57 24.50
CA GLY A 58 11.85 -42.21 24.45
C GLY A 58 11.69 -43.17 23.27
N THR A 59 10.53 -43.82 23.14
CA THR A 59 10.27 -44.84 22.11
C THR A 59 9.39 -44.34 20.96
N GLY A 60 8.86 -43.13 21.08
CA GLY A 60 8.01 -42.48 20.09
C GLY A 60 8.78 -41.80 18.96
N THR A 61 8.06 -41.31 17.96
CA THR A 61 8.62 -40.40 16.94
C THR A 61 8.64 -39.00 17.51
N LEU A 62 9.78 -38.32 17.41
CA LEU A 62 9.90 -36.91 17.79
C LEU A 62 9.03 -36.04 16.88
N ARG A 63 8.28 -35.13 17.49
CA ARG A 63 7.35 -34.23 16.78
C ARG A 63 7.45 -32.81 17.31
N TRP A 64 7.30 -31.85 16.40
CA TRP A 64 7.17 -30.43 16.69
C TRP A 64 5.95 -29.87 15.94
N ASN A 65 5.06 -29.16 16.64
CA ASN A 65 3.79 -28.65 16.09
C ASN A 65 2.97 -29.70 15.30
N GLY A 66 2.99 -30.95 15.77
CA GLY A 66 2.25 -32.06 15.16
C GLY A 66 2.94 -32.76 13.98
N ALA A 67 4.03 -32.20 13.44
CA ALA A 67 4.83 -32.80 12.37
C ALA A 67 6.05 -33.56 12.92
N PRO A 68 6.55 -34.61 12.24
CA PRO A 68 7.85 -35.21 12.56
C PRO A 68 8.98 -34.17 12.47
N ALA A 69 9.90 -34.19 13.42
CA ALA A 69 11.05 -33.29 13.46
C ALA A 69 12.23 -33.97 14.18
N ASP A 70 13.45 -33.56 13.85
CA ASP A 70 14.69 -34.07 14.42
C ASP A 70 15.32 -33.06 15.40
N LEU A 71 16.31 -33.53 16.16
CA LEU A 71 17.10 -32.62 17.00
C LEU A 71 17.89 -31.64 16.14
N LEU A 72 18.04 -30.42 16.67
CA LEU A 72 18.73 -29.30 16.02
C LEU A 72 18.02 -28.75 14.77
N ASP A 73 16.84 -29.27 14.42
CA ASP A 73 15.99 -28.61 13.42
C ASP A 73 15.69 -27.18 13.87
N PRO A 74 15.66 -26.23 12.92
CA PRO A 74 15.33 -24.85 13.24
C PRO A 74 13.89 -24.76 13.77
N CYS A 75 13.70 -23.93 14.77
CA CYS A 75 12.39 -23.71 15.39
C CYS A 75 12.22 -22.25 15.80
N GLY A 76 11.02 -21.93 16.26
CA GLY A 76 10.62 -20.57 16.57
C GLY A 76 10.10 -19.84 15.35
N VAL A 77 9.57 -18.64 15.56
CA VAL A 77 8.80 -17.91 14.52
C VAL A 77 9.69 -17.50 13.35
N VAL A 78 10.97 -17.20 13.62
CA VAL A 78 11.97 -16.82 12.61
C VAL A 78 13.02 -17.91 12.34
N GLY A 79 12.85 -19.10 12.94
CA GLY A 79 13.80 -20.20 12.75
C GLY A 79 15.19 -20.00 13.39
N GLU A 80 15.33 -19.02 14.29
CA GLU A 80 16.58 -18.75 15.01
C GLU A 80 16.80 -19.70 16.21
N GLY A 81 15.73 -20.35 16.66
CA GLY A 81 15.80 -21.37 17.70
C GLY A 81 16.22 -22.72 17.12
N ILE A 82 16.60 -23.65 18.00
CA ILE A 82 16.87 -25.05 17.67
C ILE A 82 16.05 -25.98 18.55
N LEU A 83 15.58 -27.10 17.99
CA LEU A 83 14.90 -28.13 18.76
C LEU A 83 15.90 -28.90 19.62
N VAL A 84 15.61 -28.95 20.92
CA VAL A 84 16.33 -29.72 21.92
C VAL A 84 15.38 -30.63 22.69
N CYS A 85 15.92 -31.62 23.40
CA CYS A 85 15.08 -32.50 24.21
C CYS A 85 14.46 -31.73 25.40
N GLY A 86 13.13 -31.72 25.46
CA GLY A 86 12.34 -31.24 26.59
C GLY A 86 11.86 -32.36 27.53
N GLY A 87 12.08 -33.62 27.14
CA GLY A 87 11.69 -34.82 27.87
C GLY A 87 11.77 -36.05 26.96
N LEU A 88 11.35 -37.22 27.47
CA LEU A 88 11.22 -38.43 26.65
C LEU A 88 10.18 -38.17 25.56
N ASP A 89 10.53 -38.41 24.29
CA ASP A 89 9.66 -38.18 23.13
C ASP A 89 9.18 -36.72 22.93
N VAL A 90 9.77 -35.75 23.65
CA VAL A 90 9.32 -34.35 23.64
C VAL A 90 10.46 -33.45 23.16
N LEU A 91 10.21 -32.73 22.08
CA LEU A 91 11.05 -31.62 21.63
C LEU A 91 10.58 -30.31 22.27
N ARG A 92 11.55 -29.44 22.57
CA ARG A 92 11.34 -28.06 23.00
C ARG A 92 12.22 -27.15 22.15
N CYS A 93 11.68 -26.01 21.73
CA CYS A 93 12.48 -24.98 21.10
C CYS A 93 13.29 -24.19 22.14
N THR A 94 14.59 -24.03 21.90
CA THR A 94 15.48 -23.14 22.68
C THR A 94 16.12 -22.12 21.75
N GLY A 95 16.49 -20.96 22.28
CA GLY A 95 17.11 -19.89 21.48
C GLY A 95 16.12 -19.01 20.71
N ASP A 96 14.82 -19.33 20.74
CA ASP A 96 13.79 -18.42 20.24
C ASP A 96 13.56 -17.28 21.24
N THR A 97 14.40 -16.25 21.15
CA THR A 97 14.27 -15.01 21.91
C THR A 97 13.46 -13.95 21.17
N ALA A 98 12.92 -14.29 19.99
CA ALA A 98 12.13 -13.37 19.21
C ALA A 98 10.86 -13.02 19.97
N VAL A 99 10.72 -11.74 20.35
CA VAL A 99 9.46 -11.23 20.88
C VAL A 99 8.52 -11.06 19.69
N VAL A 100 7.53 -11.92 19.62
CA VAL A 100 6.43 -11.82 18.66
C VAL A 100 5.49 -10.72 19.13
N ASN A 101 5.24 -9.74 18.28
CA ASN A 101 4.31 -8.66 18.58
C ASN A 101 2.85 -9.09 18.39
N ALA A 102 1.92 -8.18 18.70
CA ALA A 102 0.48 -8.43 18.60
C ALA A 102 0.00 -8.80 17.18
N CYS A 103 0.80 -8.53 16.14
CA CYS A 103 0.51 -8.88 14.76
C CYS A 103 1.15 -10.20 14.30
N GLY A 104 1.83 -10.93 15.18
CA GLY A 104 2.45 -12.20 14.85
C GLY A 104 3.83 -12.09 14.20
N PHE A 105 4.39 -10.87 14.11
CA PHE A 105 5.70 -10.61 13.52
C PHE A 105 6.77 -10.40 14.60
N VAL A 106 8.04 -10.51 14.22
CA VAL A 106 9.15 -10.34 15.15
C VAL A 106 9.55 -8.87 15.28
N GLY A 107 9.75 -8.45 16.52
CA GLY A 107 10.17 -7.09 16.85
C GLY A 107 9.02 -6.18 17.29
N PRO A 108 9.34 -5.02 17.88
CA PRO A 108 8.32 -4.12 18.41
C PRO A 108 7.52 -3.45 17.29
N LEU A 109 6.22 -3.23 17.53
CA LEU A 109 5.41 -2.37 16.69
C LEU A 109 5.63 -0.90 17.07
N PRO A 110 5.54 0.06 16.13
CA PRO A 110 5.68 1.48 16.44
C PRO A 110 4.50 2.03 17.27
N VAL A 111 3.34 1.37 17.20
CA VAL A 111 2.07 1.69 17.88
C VAL A 111 1.31 0.39 18.13
N GLU A 112 0.36 0.36 19.07
CA GLU A 112 -0.41 -0.86 19.34
C GLU A 112 -1.57 -1.02 18.33
N PRO A 113 -1.87 -2.24 17.84
CA PRO A 113 -3.09 -2.48 17.07
C PRO A 113 -4.32 -2.09 17.89
N GLY A 114 -5.24 -1.36 17.28
CA GLY A 114 -6.40 -0.77 17.96
C GLY A 114 -6.22 0.70 18.34
N GLU A 115 -5.00 1.24 18.32
CA GLU A 115 -4.77 2.67 18.54
C GLU A 115 -5.30 3.53 17.37
N PRO A 116 -5.74 4.77 17.65
CA PRO A 116 -6.23 5.68 16.63
C PRO A 116 -5.13 6.05 15.62
N CYS A 117 -5.53 6.24 14.38
CA CYS A 117 -4.63 6.58 13.29
C CYS A 117 -5.26 7.55 12.28
N GLY A 118 -4.43 8.07 11.37
CA GLY A 118 -4.84 9.05 10.37
C GLY A 118 -4.78 10.49 10.89
N LEU A 119 -4.86 11.46 9.97
CA LEU A 119 -4.79 12.90 10.31
C LEU A 119 -5.92 13.34 11.23
N CYS A 120 -7.08 12.70 11.10
CA CYS A 120 -8.26 12.96 11.92
C CYS A 120 -8.37 12.08 13.17
N GLY A 121 -7.45 11.12 13.34
CA GLY A 121 -7.44 10.21 14.49
C GLY A 121 -8.69 9.32 14.62
N ASP A 122 -9.50 9.21 13.58
CA ASP A 122 -10.73 8.42 13.53
C ASP A 122 -10.54 7.04 12.89
N GLY A 123 -9.37 6.80 12.28
CA GLY A 123 -8.97 5.48 11.83
C GLY A 123 -8.42 4.63 12.97
N VAL A 124 -8.19 3.35 12.68
CA VAL A 124 -7.62 2.38 13.62
C VAL A 124 -6.44 1.64 12.98
N TRP A 125 -5.33 1.52 13.72
CA TRP A 125 -4.21 0.67 13.32
C TRP A 125 -4.60 -0.81 13.39
N VAL A 126 -4.46 -1.52 12.28
CA VAL A 126 -4.67 -2.98 12.21
C VAL A 126 -3.46 -3.70 11.65
N CYS A 127 -3.32 -4.97 12.02
CA CYS A 127 -2.26 -5.83 11.49
C CYS A 127 -2.44 -6.07 10.00
N GLY A 128 -1.47 -5.63 9.20
CA GLY A 128 -1.40 -5.86 7.76
C GLY A 128 -0.67 -7.16 7.41
N PRO A 129 -0.68 -7.55 6.12
CA PRO A 129 -0.12 -8.82 5.65
C PRO A 129 1.42 -8.87 5.60
N SER A 130 2.11 -7.73 5.69
CA SER A 130 3.55 -7.61 5.40
C SER A 130 4.34 -7.01 6.56
N GLU A 131 4.14 -7.53 7.77
CA GLU A 131 4.81 -7.05 9.01
C GLU A 131 4.53 -5.58 9.37
N ALA A 132 3.55 -4.97 8.70
CA ALA A 132 3.24 -3.56 8.83
C ALA A 132 1.85 -3.37 9.43
N LEU A 133 1.70 -2.31 10.22
CA LEU A 133 0.39 -1.80 10.59
C LEU A 133 -0.17 -1.00 9.42
N VAL A 134 -1.46 -1.18 9.16
CA VAL A 134 -2.21 -0.42 8.17
C VAL A 134 -3.27 0.38 8.91
N CYS A 135 -3.36 1.67 8.60
CA CYS A 135 -4.40 2.53 9.13
C CYS A 135 -5.67 2.32 8.30
N ILE A 136 -6.75 1.84 8.93
CA ILE A 136 -8.04 1.64 8.26
C ILE A 136 -9.10 2.56 8.83
N GLY A 137 -10.03 3.00 7.97
CA GLY A 137 -11.17 3.80 8.39
C GLY A 137 -10.86 5.26 8.76
N ALA A 138 -9.64 5.73 8.53
CA ALA A 138 -9.31 7.15 8.70
C ALA A 138 -10.00 7.98 7.63
N SER A 139 -10.67 9.06 8.05
CA SER A 139 -11.22 10.05 7.12
C SER A 139 -10.11 10.95 6.59
N SER A 140 -10.29 11.44 5.35
CA SER A 140 -9.47 12.52 4.83
C SER A 140 -9.95 13.86 5.42
N PRO A 141 -9.03 14.77 5.77
CA PRO A 141 -9.43 16.12 6.17
C PRO A 141 -10.21 16.82 5.06
N ASN A 142 -11.12 17.70 5.44
CA ASN A 142 -11.78 18.62 4.54
C ASN A 142 -10.76 19.56 3.85
N VAL A 143 -11.25 20.36 2.92
CA VAL A 143 -10.44 21.26 2.09
C VAL A 143 -9.83 22.43 2.87
N CYS A 144 -10.40 22.80 4.01
CA CYS A 144 -9.82 23.76 4.95
C CYS A 144 -8.80 23.11 5.91
N GLY A 145 -8.68 21.78 5.90
CA GLY A 145 -7.70 21.02 6.68
C GLY A 145 -8.24 20.41 7.98
N GLY A 146 -9.51 20.63 8.32
CA GLY A 146 -10.18 20.05 9.47
C GLY A 146 -10.82 18.70 9.18
N CYS A 147 -11.44 18.08 10.18
CA CYS A 147 -11.97 16.73 10.11
C CYS A 147 -13.49 16.66 10.02
N ALA A 148 -14.20 17.75 10.32
CA ALA A 148 -15.62 17.83 10.10
C ALA A 148 -15.93 18.06 8.60
N PRO A 149 -17.02 17.48 8.08
CA PRO A 149 -17.51 17.85 6.75
C PRO A 149 -17.92 19.33 6.75
N LEU A 150 -17.53 20.07 5.70
CA LEU A 150 -17.96 21.45 5.51
C LEU A 150 -19.36 21.47 4.89
N GLU A 151 -20.25 22.33 5.40
CA GLU A 151 -21.59 22.51 4.85
C GLU A 151 -21.59 23.16 3.45
N GLN A 152 -20.51 23.88 3.14
CA GLN A 152 -20.31 24.59 1.88
C GLN A 152 -18.92 24.29 1.31
N ARG A 153 -18.67 24.70 0.07
CA ARG A 153 -17.37 24.53 -0.59
C ARG A 153 -16.62 25.87 -0.61
N PRO A 154 -15.33 25.95 -0.21
CA PRO A 154 -14.51 27.12 -0.46
C PRO A 154 -14.58 27.58 -1.92
N GLY A 155 -14.65 28.89 -2.13
CA GLY A 155 -14.78 29.52 -3.44
C GLY A 155 -16.18 29.48 -4.04
N SER A 156 -17.17 28.83 -3.41
CA SER A 156 -18.57 28.94 -3.87
C SER A 156 -19.19 30.29 -3.46
N PRO A 157 -20.19 30.80 -4.20
CA PRO A 157 -20.84 32.06 -3.85
C PRO A 157 -21.60 31.97 -2.53
N CYS A 158 -21.69 33.09 -1.81
CA CYS A 158 -22.45 33.23 -0.58
C CYS A 158 -23.15 34.60 -0.51
N ASP A 159 -24.17 34.72 0.33
CA ASP A 159 -25.03 35.91 0.43
C ASP A 159 -24.37 37.03 1.26
N ALA A 160 -23.18 37.48 0.87
CA ALA A 160 -22.64 38.76 1.32
C ALA A 160 -22.93 39.87 0.31
N GLU A 161 -22.96 41.12 0.80
CA GLU A 161 -23.07 42.30 -0.05
C GLU A 161 -21.96 42.27 -1.12
N GLU A 162 -22.33 42.57 -2.36
CA GLU A 162 -21.42 42.58 -3.54
C GLU A 162 -20.96 41.20 -4.06
N GLY A 163 -21.63 40.11 -3.69
CA GLY A 163 -21.43 38.79 -4.30
C GLY A 163 -20.24 38.03 -3.70
N GLY A 164 -20.31 37.78 -2.39
CA GLY A 164 -19.23 37.16 -1.62
C GLY A 164 -18.91 35.71 -1.96
N ARG A 165 -17.86 35.20 -1.30
CA ARG A 165 -17.37 33.82 -1.43
C ARG A 165 -17.15 33.18 -0.06
N TRP A 166 -17.40 31.87 0.01
CA TRP A 166 -17.00 31.07 1.16
C TRP A 166 -15.48 30.89 1.15
N VAL A 167 -14.83 31.23 2.25
CA VAL A 167 -13.39 31.03 2.45
C VAL A 167 -13.15 30.32 3.77
N CYS A 168 -12.08 29.54 3.84
CA CYS A 168 -11.67 28.90 5.09
C CYS A 168 -11.34 29.98 6.14
N SER A 169 -12.16 30.07 7.19
CA SER A 169 -11.86 30.93 8.34
C SER A 169 -10.90 30.26 9.32
N ASP A 170 -11.02 28.95 9.44
CA ASP A 170 -10.09 28.07 10.14
C ASP A 170 -10.16 26.66 9.51
N SER A 171 -9.62 25.64 10.18
CA SER A 171 -9.61 24.27 9.67
C SER A 171 -11.01 23.66 9.55
N GLU A 172 -11.97 24.07 10.36
CA GLU A 172 -13.29 23.44 10.47
C GLU A 172 -14.44 24.29 9.94
N THR A 173 -14.20 25.58 9.68
CA THR A 173 -15.27 26.53 9.38
C THR A 173 -15.01 27.37 8.15
N LEU A 174 -16.11 27.82 7.54
CA LEU A 174 -16.12 28.76 6.43
C LEU A 174 -16.71 30.10 6.88
N ALA A 175 -16.11 31.18 6.41
CA ALA A 175 -16.69 32.51 6.51
C ALA A 175 -17.09 33.00 5.12
N CYS A 176 -18.26 33.64 5.05
CA CYS A 176 -18.68 34.36 3.86
C CYS A 176 -18.04 35.74 3.88
N VAL A 177 -17.12 36.01 2.95
CA VAL A 177 -16.45 37.30 2.84
C VAL A 177 -16.96 38.05 1.61
N SER A 178 -17.19 39.36 1.76
CA SER A 178 -17.49 40.26 0.64
C SER A 178 -16.23 40.61 -0.14
N GLY A 179 -16.38 40.90 -1.44
CA GLY A 179 -15.28 41.26 -2.33
C GLY A 179 -14.67 40.07 -3.09
N ALA A 180 -13.62 40.36 -3.86
CA ALA A 180 -12.97 39.42 -4.79
C ALA A 180 -12.01 38.44 -4.09
N ALA A 181 -12.31 38.03 -2.86
CA ALA A 181 -11.45 37.08 -2.16
C ALA A 181 -11.47 35.72 -2.85
N ASN A 182 -10.28 35.12 -2.98
CA ASN A 182 -10.12 33.78 -3.50
C ASN A 182 -10.56 32.72 -2.47
N ALA A 183 -10.58 31.45 -2.88
CA ALA A 183 -11.07 30.35 -2.04
C ALA A 183 -10.28 30.12 -0.73
N CYS A 184 -9.06 30.64 -0.63
CA CYS A 184 -8.21 30.57 0.55
C CYS A 184 -8.26 31.85 1.42
N GLY A 185 -9.07 32.85 1.05
CA GLY A 185 -9.25 34.09 1.81
C GLY A 185 -8.31 35.23 1.40
N GLY A 186 -7.47 35.03 0.38
CA GLY A 186 -6.62 36.05 -0.21
C GLY A 186 -7.32 36.90 -1.27
N GLN A 187 -6.64 37.89 -1.82
CA GLN A 187 -7.16 38.82 -2.85
C GLN A 187 -6.69 38.47 -4.27
N ASP A 188 -5.65 37.64 -4.41
CA ASP A 188 -5.08 37.29 -5.71
C ASP A 188 -5.68 35.98 -6.26
N ALA A 189 -5.57 35.74 -7.57
CA ALA A 189 -5.99 34.46 -8.14
C ALA A 189 -5.10 33.32 -7.63
N LEU A 190 -5.71 32.22 -7.20
CA LEU A 190 -4.96 31.04 -6.77
C LEU A 190 -4.38 30.29 -7.97
N ALA A 191 -3.14 29.85 -7.84
CA ALA A 191 -2.47 29.03 -8.83
C ALA A 191 -1.61 27.95 -8.17
N HIS A 192 -1.47 26.83 -8.86
CA HIS A 192 -0.52 25.77 -8.55
C HIS A 192 0.31 25.49 -9.81
N ASP A 193 1.64 25.45 -9.67
CA ASP A 193 2.58 25.31 -10.79
C ASP A 193 2.35 26.29 -11.96
N GLY A 194 1.92 27.51 -11.63
CA GLY A 194 1.67 28.58 -12.60
C GLY A 194 0.36 28.44 -13.40
N VAL A 195 -0.49 27.48 -13.04
CA VAL A 195 -1.82 27.27 -13.61
C VAL A 195 -2.87 27.65 -12.55
N GLU A 196 -3.92 28.36 -12.95
CA GLU A 196 -5.05 28.68 -12.07
C GLU A 196 -5.66 27.38 -11.52
N ALA A 197 -5.84 27.32 -10.20
CA ALA A 197 -6.31 26.13 -9.52
C ALA A 197 -7.10 26.50 -8.26
N LEU A 198 -7.95 25.59 -7.80
CA LEU A 198 -8.79 25.77 -6.62
C LEU A 198 -8.46 24.73 -5.54
N PRO A 199 -8.72 25.05 -4.27
CA PRO A 199 -8.75 24.05 -3.21
C PRO A 199 -9.67 22.88 -3.55
N GLY A 200 -9.17 21.66 -3.37
CA GLY A 200 -9.83 20.40 -3.69
C GLY A 200 -9.54 19.87 -5.10
N ASP A 201 -8.90 20.64 -5.98
CA ASP A 201 -8.47 20.13 -7.28
C ASP A 201 -7.37 19.08 -7.09
N ALA A 202 -7.33 18.10 -7.99
CA ALA A 202 -6.27 17.11 -8.00
C ALA A 202 -4.93 17.78 -8.35
N CYS A 203 -3.87 17.36 -7.67
CA CYS A 203 -2.51 17.74 -7.99
C CYS A 203 -1.67 16.48 -8.17
N ASP A 204 -0.82 16.49 -9.19
CA ASP A 204 0.09 15.38 -9.44
C ASP A 204 1.35 15.58 -8.60
N ARG A 205 1.67 14.60 -7.77
CA ARG A 205 3.02 14.43 -7.23
C ARG A 205 3.73 13.32 -7.99
N THR A 206 5.06 13.31 -7.89
CA THR A 206 5.92 12.30 -8.52
C THR A 206 5.36 10.88 -8.36
N CYS A 207 4.82 10.55 -7.17
CA CYS A 207 4.32 9.21 -6.85
C CYS A 207 2.86 9.03 -6.50
N GLY A 208 2.04 9.94 -6.98
CA GLY A 208 0.60 9.75 -7.08
C GLY A 208 -0.16 11.07 -6.98
N GLY A 209 -1.46 10.95 -6.79
CA GLY A 209 -2.35 12.11 -6.64
C GLY A 209 -2.23 12.73 -5.25
N GLY A 210 -2.53 14.01 -5.20
CA GLY A 210 -2.90 14.72 -3.99
C GLY A 210 -4.11 15.60 -4.27
N VAL A 211 -4.52 16.32 -3.24
CA VAL A 211 -5.52 17.39 -3.36
C VAL A 211 -4.90 18.71 -2.94
N LEU A 212 -5.16 19.76 -3.71
CA LEU A 212 -4.74 21.11 -3.36
C LEU A 212 -5.50 21.57 -2.12
N ARG A 213 -4.76 22.02 -1.11
CA ARG A 213 -5.30 22.66 0.09
C ARG A 213 -4.68 24.05 0.25
N CYS A 214 -5.40 24.93 0.93
CA CYS A 214 -4.87 26.24 1.28
C CYS A 214 -3.68 26.09 2.22
N ASP A 215 -2.55 26.70 1.87
CA ASP A 215 -1.34 26.83 2.68
C ASP A 215 -1.07 28.31 2.94
N GLY A 216 -2.08 28.99 3.48
CA GLY A 216 -2.15 30.44 3.58
C GLY A 216 -3.21 31.04 2.64
N ALA A 217 -3.29 32.38 2.64
CA ALA A 217 -4.37 33.10 1.96
C ALA A 217 -4.22 33.15 0.42
N GLU A 218 -2.99 33.08 -0.10
CA GLU A 218 -2.68 33.24 -1.54
C GLU A 218 -2.01 32.00 -2.15
N THR A 219 -1.96 30.90 -1.40
CA THR A 219 -1.04 29.78 -1.68
C THR A 219 -1.77 28.45 -1.56
N LEU A 220 -1.57 27.60 -2.56
CA LEU A 220 -2.02 26.22 -2.56
C LEU A 220 -0.84 25.28 -2.36
N ALA A 221 -0.97 24.38 -1.40
CA ALA A 221 -0.09 23.23 -1.28
C ALA A 221 -0.83 21.98 -1.75
N CYS A 222 -0.18 21.20 -2.60
CA CYS A 222 -0.62 19.84 -2.86
C CYS A 222 -0.43 19.04 -1.57
N VAL A 223 -1.43 18.31 -1.09
CA VAL A 223 -1.34 17.44 0.10
C VAL A 223 -1.70 16.02 -0.29
N GLU A 224 -1.00 15.03 0.25
CA GLU A 224 -1.26 13.62 -0.06
C GLU A 224 -2.69 13.23 0.33
N ASP A 225 -3.34 12.47 -0.54
CA ASP A 225 -4.66 11.91 -0.30
C ASP A 225 -4.60 10.58 0.50
N GLY A 226 -3.39 10.12 0.85
CA GLY A 226 -3.14 8.89 1.59
C GLY A 226 -3.33 7.61 0.76
N THR A 227 -3.62 7.72 -0.55
CA THR A 227 -3.80 6.57 -1.45
C THR A 227 -2.56 6.27 -2.29
N SER A 228 -1.64 7.22 -2.35
CA SER A 228 -0.45 7.16 -3.20
C SER A 228 0.71 6.43 -2.51
N PRO A 229 1.43 5.51 -3.20
CA PRO A 229 2.59 4.85 -2.64
C PRO A 229 3.74 5.85 -2.44
N PRO A 230 4.53 5.73 -1.35
CA PRO A 230 5.69 6.58 -1.15
C PRO A 230 6.74 6.39 -2.27
N GLU A 231 7.51 7.43 -2.54
CA GLU A 231 8.69 7.33 -3.43
C GLU A 231 9.61 6.23 -2.92
N ASN A 232 9.99 5.32 -3.81
CA ASN A 232 11.05 4.37 -3.53
C ASN A 232 12.41 5.06 -3.59
N ALA A 233 13.47 4.37 -3.14
CA ALA A 233 14.82 4.91 -3.09
C ALA A 233 15.41 5.34 -4.45
N CYS A 234 14.75 5.02 -5.57
CA CYS A 234 15.12 5.48 -6.91
C CYS A 234 14.28 6.68 -7.39
N GLY A 235 13.42 7.26 -6.54
CA GLY A 235 12.49 8.34 -6.86
C GLY A 235 11.31 7.90 -7.73
N GLY A 236 11.05 6.59 -7.84
CA GLY A 236 9.93 6.03 -8.57
C GLY A 236 8.81 5.55 -7.65
N CYS A 237 7.70 5.14 -8.24
CA CYS A 237 6.44 4.95 -7.51
C CYS A 237 6.12 3.47 -7.47
N GLY A 238 6.06 2.91 -6.25
CA GLY A 238 5.88 1.49 -6.01
C GLY A 238 7.13 0.80 -5.46
N THR A 239 6.93 -0.40 -4.95
CA THR A 239 7.99 -1.22 -4.37
C THR A 239 8.98 -1.66 -5.44
N LEU A 240 10.27 -1.41 -5.21
CA LEU A 240 11.33 -1.99 -6.04
C LEU A 240 11.38 -3.50 -5.79
N ALA A 241 11.47 -4.30 -6.85
CA ALA A 241 11.64 -5.75 -6.74
C ALA A 241 12.97 -6.15 -6.05
N ALA A 242 13.90 -5.22 -5.91
CA ALA A 242 15.16 -5.36 -5.18
C ALA A 242 15.55 -4.02 -4.55
N THR A 243 16.21 -4.03 -3.40
CA THR A 243 16.76 -2.79 -2.81
C THR A 243 17.94 -2.30 -3.65
N PRO A 244 18.18 -0.97 -3.71
CA PRO A 244 19.43 -0.45 -4.24
C PRO A 244 20.61 -1.17 -3.58
N ASP A 245 21.64 -1.48 -4.37
CA ASP A 245 22.81 -2.26 -3.97
C ASP A 245 22.59 -3.75 -3.67
N THR A 246 21.37 -4.29 -3.88
CA THR A 246 21.21 -5.74 -3.98
C THR A 246 22.09 -6.24 -5.13
N ALA A 247 23.00 -7.16 -4.84
CA ALA A 247 23.79 -7.81 -5.86
C ALA A 247 22.83 -8.45 -6.86
N CYS A 248 22.86 -7.98 -8.12
CA CYS A 248 22.27 -8.76 -9.20
C CYS A 248 22.95 -10.13 -9.12
N GLY A 249 22.16 -11.21 -9.02
CA GLY A 249 22.69 -12.57 -8.92
C GLY A 249 23.75 -12.85 -9.98
N ALA A 250 24.49 -13.96 -9.83
CA ALA A 250 25.58 -14.32 -10.74
C ALA A 250 25.24 -13.97 -12.20
N CYS A 251 26.01 -13.04 -12.79
CA CYS A 251 25.71 -12.50 -14.11
C CYS A 251 25.74 -13.65 -15.13
N GLY A 252 24.58 -14.17 -15.55
CA GLY A 252 24.59 -15.37 -16.40
C GLY A 252 23.27 -15.90 -16.94
N GLU A 253 22.11 -15.72 -16.29
CA GLU A 253 20.90 -16.45 -16.70
C GLU A 253 19.66 -15.55 -16.82
N GLY A 254 19.60 -14.79 -17.92
CA GLY A 254 18.40 -14.07 -18.36
C GLY A 254 18.60 -13.42 -19.72
N PRO A 255 17.61 -13.47 -20.65
CA PRO A 255 17.78 -12.99 -22.03
C PRO A 255 18.01 -11.47 -22.06
N SER A 256 19.27 -11.12 -22.27
CA SER A 256 19.82 -9.78 -22.36
C SER A 256 19.21 -8.95 -23.50
N ARG A 257 18.32 -7.99 -23.20
CA ARG A 257 17.99 -6.87 -24.13
C ARG A 257 17.78 -5.47 -23.52
N LEU A 258 18.02 -5.22 -22.23
CA LEU A 258 17.74 -3.90 -21.65
C LEU A 258 18.94 -3.03 -21.21
N HIS A 259 20.18 -3.53 -21.17
CA HIS A 259 21.30 -2.77 -20.54
C HIS A 259 22.30 -2.04 -21.47
N ARG A 260 22.02 -1.84 -22.77
CA ARG A 260 22.98 -1.17 -23.70
C ARG A 260 22.61 0.24 -24.18
N ARG A 261 21.80 1.03 -23.46
CA ARG A 261 21.49 2.41 -23.91
C ARG A 261 21.73 3.58 -22.95
N TRP A 262 22.18 3.36 -21.71
CA TRP A 262 22.32 4.46 -20.74
C TRP A 262 23.73 5.07 -20.57
N ARG A 263 24.77 4.57 -21.24
CA ARG A 263 26.14 5.13 -21.17
C ARG A 263 26.55 5.96 -22.40
N ALA A 264 25.71 6.88 -22.87
CA ALA A 264 26.06 7.73 -24.00
C ALA A 264 25.67 9.23 -23.88
N ARG A 265 25.37 9.76 -22.69
CA ARG A 265 24.95 11.17 -22.57
C ARG A 265 25.47 11.98 -21.39
N VAL A 266 26.68 11.68 -20.89
CA VAL A 266 27.32 12.54 -19.85
C VAL A 266 28.77 12.91 -20.15
N ARG A 267 29.19 12.94 -21.42
CA ARG A 267 30.47 13.56 -21.81
C ARG A 267 30.31 14.36 -23.09
N GLY A 268 30.03 15.65 -22.96
CA GLY A 268 30.07 16.56 -24.10
C GLY A 268 29.35 17.89 -23.91
N ARG A 269 29.76 18.72 -22.94
CA ARG A 269 29.63 20.18 -23.04
C ARG A 269 30.66 20.86 -22.15
N SER A 270 31.85 21.01 -22.72
CA SER A 270 32.84 22.01 -22.29
C SER A 270 33.40 22.63 -23.55
N ARG A 271 32.85 23.78 -23.92
CA ARG A 271 33.46 24.92 -24.61
C ARG A 271 32.40 26.00 -24.75
#